data_AF-A0A6A5ZPC1-F1
#
_entry.id   AF-A0A6A5ZPC1-F1
#
_cell.length_a   1.000
_cell.length_b   1.000
_cell.length_c   1.000
_cell.angle_alpha   90.00
_cell.angle_beta   90.00
_cell.angle_gamma   90.00
#
_symmetry.space_group_name_H-M   'P 1'
#
loop_
_entity.id
_entity.type
_entity.pdbx_description
1 polymer ?
#
loop_
_entity_poly.entity_id
_entity_poly.type
_entity_poly.pdbx_seq_one_letter_code
_entity_poly.pdbx_strand_id
1 'polypeptide(L)'
;MQIGVDAFEQATEGSTKSESEFIIVSGDADLLPAVKKITMRNFRVHIWSWKHALARAFVLSNDELIKTHELDPYKQHFGFYDERGLSGGQSIPITSPQTNQGGTGKRISRLEDSPASPKRPRHLRSLSTTRPCKWGIYCKNILKCTFAHGLEATEYFQGHNRGKPLRRYALCNRRDNPSHSWQRATCWYAHD
;
A
#
# COMPACT_ATOMS: atom_id res chain seq x y z
N MET A 1 -10.84 8.50 -2.21
CA MET A 1 -9.55 8.15 -2.87
C MET A 1 -9.58 8.75 -4.28
N GLN A 2 -9.01 9.95 -4.49
CA GLN A 2 -9.12 10.70 -5.76
C GLN A 2 -7.93 10.47 -6.71
N ILE A 3 -6.83 9.90 -6.18
CA ILE A 3 -5.49 9.90 -6.81
C ILE A 3 -5.45 9.12 -8.15
N GLY A 4 -6.36 8.16 -8.37
CA GLY A 4 -6.35 7.34 -9.59
C GLY A 4 -6.95 8.02 -10.83
N VAL A 5 -7.80 9.03 -10.67
CA VAL A 5 -8.53 9.63 -11.80
C VAL A 5 -7.67 10.62 -12.57
N ASP A 6 -6.87 11.42 -11.86
CA ASP A 6 -6.10 12.51 -12.47
C ASP A 6 -4.94 11.99 -13.33
N ALA A 7 -4.28 10.90 -12.88
CA ALA A 7 -3.23 10.23 -13.65
C ALA A 7 -3.76 9.62 -14.96
N PHE A 8 -5.04 9.21 -14.97
CA PHE A 8 -5.67 8.66 -16.16
C PHE A 8 -5.97 9.74 -17.20
N GLU A 9 -6.48 10.90 -16.77
CA GLU A 9 -6.80 12.00 -17.69
C GLU A 9 -5.54 12.49 -18.41
N GLN A 10 -4.43 12.68 -17.68
CA GLN A 10 -3.14 13.02 -18.27
C GLN A 10 -2.63 12.00 -19.30
N ALA A 11 -2.79 10.71 -19.03
CA ALA A 11 -2.33 9.67 -19.96
C ALA A 11 -3.10 9.69 -21.29
N THR A 12 -4.37 10.11 -21.26
CA THR A 12 -5.21 10.13 -22.47
C THR A 12 -5.00 11.34 -23.37
N GLU A 13 -4.54 12.47 -22.85
CA GLU A 13 -4.40 13.73 -23.62
C GLU A 13 -3.29 13.70 -24.67
N GLY A 14 -2.31 12.81 -24.55
CA GLY A 14 -1.17 12.70 -25.48
C GLY A 14 -1.19 11.49 -26.42
N SER A 15 -2.12 10.55 -26.25
CA SER A 15 -2.08 9.27 -26.96
C SER A 15 -2.84 9.29 -28.28
N THR A 16 -2.21 8.84 -29.37
CA THR A 16 -2.93 8.53 -30.61
C THR A 16 -3.88 7.36 -30.33
N LYS A 17 -5.19 7.60 -30.50
CA LYS A 17 -6.31 6.77 -30.02
C LYS A 17 -6.30 5.30 -30.46
N SER A 18 -5.48 4.91 -31.43
CA SER A 18 -5.60 3.64 -32.14
C SER A 18 -5.00 2.42 -31.43
N GLU A 19 -4.06 2.56 -30.49
CA GLU A 19 -3.31 1.38 -29.98
C GLU A 19 -2.97 1.40 -28.47
N SER A 20 -3.46 2.37 -27.70
CA SER A 20 -3.13 2.43 -26.28
C SER A 20 -3.95 1.42 -25.46
N GLU A 21 -3.26 0.64 -24.64
CA GLU A 21 -3.85 -0.31 -23.70
C GLU A 21 -3.49 0.07 -22.26
N PHE A 22 -4.45 -0.03 -21.35
CA PHE A 22 -4.25 0.24 -19.93
C PHE A 22 -4.08 -1.06 -19.16
N ILE A 23 -3.07 -1.12 -18.30
CA ILE A 23 -2.83 -2.26 -17.41
C ILE A 23 -3.10 -1.81 -15.97
N ILE A 24 -4.02 -2.47 -15.30
CA ILE A 24 -4.36 -2.25 -13.90
C ILE A 24 -3.98 -3.52 -13.13
N VAL A 25 -3.09 -3.38 -12.16
CA VAL A 25 -2.68 -4.47 -11.28
C VAL A 25 -3.41 -4.30 -9.94
N SER A 26 -4.66 -4.73 -9.89
CA SER A 26 -5.51 -4.69 -8.70
C SER A 26 -6.76 -5.53 -8.94
N GLY A 27 -7.30 -6.10 -7.86
CA GLY A 27 -8.60 -6.78 -7.87
C GLY A 27 -9.73 -5.94 -7.26
N ASP A 28 -9.45 -4.73 -6.79
CA ASP A 28 -10.39 -3.93 -5.99
C ASP A 28 -11.58 -3.41 -6.82
N ALA A 29 -12.79 -3.57 -6.28
CA ALA A 29 -14.02 -3.09 -6.89
C ALA A 29 -14.09 -1.55 -6.96
N ASP A 30 -13.37 -0.85 -6.10
CA ASP A 30 -13.34 0.62 -6.07
C ASP A 30 -12.75 1.22 -7.35
N LEU A 31 -12.02 0.43 -8.15
CA LEU A 31 -11.48 0.86 -9.44
C LEU A 31 -12.48 0.75 -10.59
N LEU A 32 -13.64 0.13 -10.39
CA LEU A 32 -14.65 -0.04 -11.43
C LEU A 32 -15.08 1.28 -12.11
N PRO A 33 -15.31 2.40 -11.38
CA PRO A 33 -15.63 3.68 -12.01
C PRO A 33 -14.50 4.20 -12.92
N ALA A 34 -13.24 3.97 -12.54
CA ALA A 34 -12.11 4.34 -13.37
C ALA A 34 -12.09 3.49 -14.65
N VAL A 35 -12.17 2.16 -14.53
CA VAL A 35 -12.23 1.23 -15.68
C VAL A 35 -13.31 1.61 -16.67
N LYS A 36 -14.53 1.91 -16.18
CA LYS A 36 -15.64 2.37 -17.04
C LYS A 36 -15.30 3.66 -17.80
N LYS A 37 -14.65 4.63 -17.16
CA LYS A 37 -14.20 5.86 -17.85
C LYS A 37 -13.19 5.55 -18.96
N ILE A 38 -12.33 4.56 -18.75
CA ILE A 38 -11.35 4.13 -19.77
C ILE A 38 -12.06 3.50 -20.97
N THR A 39 -12.95 2.54 -20.74
CA THR A 39 -13.63 1.82 -21.82
C THR A 39 -14.64 2.72 -22.56
N MET A 40 -15.27 3.68 -21.88
CA MET A 40 -16.10 4.72 -22.52
C MET A 40 -15.34 5.56 -23.55
N ARG A 41 -14.02 5.68 -23.42
CA ARG A 41 -13.15 6.36 -24.40
C ARG A 41 -12.63 5.44 -25.50
N ASN A 42 -13.11 4.19 -25.52
CA ASN A 42 -12.75 3.12 -26.46
C ASN A 42 -11.29 2.63 -26.32
N PHE A 43 -10.77 2.63 -25.10
CA PHE A 43 -9.47 2.03 -24.79
C PHE A 43 -9.65 0.63 -24.17
N ARG A 44 -8.71 -0.27 -24.47
CA ARG A 44 -8.67 -1.61 -23.88
C ARG A 44 -8.05 -1.55 -22.48
N VAL A 45 -8.56 -2.39 -21.59
CA VAL A 45 -8.11 -2.47 -20.20
C VAL A 45 -7.80 -3.93 -19.83
N HIS A 46 -6.60 -4.14 -19.32
CA HIS A 46 -6.12 -5.42 -18.82
C HIS A 46 -6.07 -5.36 -17.29
N ILE A 47 -6.91 -6.14 -16.62
CA ILE A 47 -6.96 -6.20 -15.17
C ILE A 47 -6.22 -7.45 -14.70
N TRP A 48 -5.11 -7.25 -14.00
CA TRP A 48 -4.30 -8.32 -13.41
C TRP A 48 -4.57 -8.38 -11.91
N SER A 49 -5.01 -9.53 -11.44
CA SER A 49 -5.31 -9.73 -10.01
C SER A 49 -5.03 -11.17 -9.59
N TRP A 50 -4.80 -11.36 -8.29
CA TRP A 50 -4.93 -12.68 -7.69
C TRP A 50 -6.40 -13.13 -7.79
N LYS A 51 -6.61 -14.43 -8.02
CA LYS A 51 -7.92 -15.06 -8.23
C LYS A 51 -8.91 -14.75 -7.10
N HIS A 52 -8.45 -14.81 -5.86
CA HIS A 52 -9.27 -14.55 -4.69
C HIS A 52 -9.45 -13.07 -4.35
N ALA A 53 -8.68 -12.19 -5.00
CA ALA A 53 -8.76 -10.75 -4.81
C ALA A 53 -9.56 -10.05 -5.93
N LEU A 54 -9.86 -10.72 -7.04
CA LEU A 54 -10.56 -10.14 -8.17
C LEU A 54 -12.04 -9.91 -7.84
N ALA A 55 -12.47 -8.66 -7.85
CA ALA A 55 -13.87 -8.32 -7.63
C ALA A 55 -14.77 -8.95 -8.70
N ARG A 56 -15.88 -9.55 -8.23
CA ARG A 56 -16.89 -10.21 -9.08
C ARG A 56 -17.44 -9.29 -10.18
N ALA A 57 -17.45 -7.98 -9.96
CA ALA A 57 -17.88 -6.99 -10.95
C ALA A 57 -17.07 -7.03 -12.25
N PHE A 58 -15.77 -7.34 -12.18
CA PHE A 58 -14.94 -7.49 -13.38
C PHE A 58 -15.16 -8.82 -14.09
N VAL A 59 -15.46 -9.88 -13.34
CA VAL A 59 -15.76 -11.22 -13.90
C VAL A 59 -17.11 -11.24 -14.62
N LEU A 60 -18.10 -10.52 -14.09
CA LEU A 60 -19.44 -10.41 -14.69
C LEU A 60 -19.51 -9.37 -15.81
N SER A 61 -18.43 -8.65 -16.09
CA SER A 61 -18.40 -7.68 -17.17
C SER A 61 -18.33 -8.39 -18.52
N ASN A 62 -19.31 -8.14 -19.38
CA ASN A 62 -19.32 -8.62 -20.76
C ASN A 62 -18.75 -7.58 -21.74
N ASP A 63 -17.92 -6.65 -21.26
CA ASP A 63 -17.29 -5.62 -22.09
C ASP A 63 -16.06 -6.22 -22.79
N GLU A 64 -16.08 -6.30 -24.12
CA GLU A 64 -14.96 -6.82 -24.93
C GLU A 64 -13.66 -6.01 -24.76
N LEU A 65 -13.77 -4.76 -24.30
CA LEU A 65 -12.62 -3.91 -24.00
C LEU A 65 -11.93 -4.26 -22.68
N ILE A 66 -12.55 -5.09 -21.83
CA ILE A 66 -12.02 -5.49 -20.53
C ILE A 66 -11.54 -6.94 -20.59
N LYS A 67 -10.24 -7.14 -20.34
CA LYS A 67 -9.63 -8.47 -20.23
C LYS A 67 -9.07 -8.70 -18.84
N THR A 68 -9.47 -9.77 -18.18
CA THR A 68 -8.96 -10.16 -16.86
C THR A 68 -7.85 -11.21 -16.98
N HIS A 69 -6.83 -11.10 -16.13
CA HIS A 69 -5.68 -12.00 -16.06
C HIS A 69 -5.44 -12.42 -14.61
N GLU A 70 -5.27 -13.72 -14.37
CA GLU A 70 -4.93 -14.24 -13.05
C GLU A 70 -3.42 -14.19 -12.81
N LEU A 71 -3.01 -13.68 -11.64
CA LEU A 71 -1.59 -13.63 -11.23
C LEU A 71 -1.12 -14.92 -10.56
N ASP A 72 -2.04 -15.79 -10.11
CA ASP A 72 -1.74 -17.03 -9.39
C ASP A 72 -0.71 -17.94 -10.07
N PRO A 73 -0.73 -18.16 -11.41
CA PRO A 73 0.29 -18.96 -12.08
C PRO A 73 1.71 -18.42 -11.92
N TYR A 74 1.84 -17.12 -11.64
CA TYR A 74 3.12 -16.44 -11.52
C TYR A 74 3.58 -16.27 -10.06
N LYS A 75 2.81 -16.78 -9.09
CA LYS A 75 3.08 -16.58 -7.66
C LYS A 75 4.51 -16.96 -7.25
N GLN A 76 5.08 -18.00 -7.85
CA GLN A 76 6.45 -18.44 -7.61
C GLN A 76 7.54 -17.47 -8.10
N HIS A 77 7.21 -16.58 -9.03
CA HIS A 77 8.11 -15.53 -9.53
C HIS A 77 8.06 -14.27 -8.66
N PHE A 78 7.04 -14.14 -7.82
CA PHE A 78 6.89 -13.05 -6.87
C PHE A 78 7.35 -13.51 -5.48
N GLY A 79 8.59 -13.17 -5.13
CA GLY A 79 9.14 -13.37 -3.80
C GLY A 79 9.50 -12.03 -3.17
N PHE A 80 9.31 -11.92 -1.86
CA PHE A 80 9.99 -10.88 -1.10
C PHE A 80 11.43 -11.33 -0.88
N TYR A 81 12.37 -10.70 -1.57
CA TYR A 81 13.77 -10.79 -1.17
C TYR A 81 13.91 -9.92 0.09
N ASP A 82 14.04 -10.54 1.27
CA ASP A 82 14.48 -9.81 2.46
C ASP A 82 15.96 -9.47 2.22
N GLU A 83 16.26 -8.19 1.98
CA GLU A 83 17.64 -7.69 1.78
C GLU A 83 18.56 -8.03 2.96
N ARG A 84 18.01 -8.45 4.10
CA ARG A 84 18.76 -8.86 5.29
C ARG A 84 19.33 -10.28 5.23
N GLY A 85 19.06 -11.04 4.16
CA GLY A 85 19.49 -12.44 4.03
C GLY A 85 20.72 -12.70 3.15
N LEU A 86 21.26 -11.71 2.44
CA LEU A 86 22.35 -11.93 1.48
C LEU A 86 23.70 -11.49 2.02
N SER A 87 24.31 -12.34 2.86
CA SER A 87 25.77 -12.43 2.97
C SER A 87 26.36 -13.59 2.16
N GLY A 88 25.60 -14.26 1.28
CA GLY A 88 26.18 -15.34 0.47
C GLY A 88 25.31 -16.08 -0.56
N GLY A 89 24.28 -15.47 -1.16
CA GLY A 89 23.41 -16.15 -2.14
C GLY A 89 23.54 -15.59 -3.56
N GLN A 90 23.89 -16.46 -4.51
CA GLN A 90 24.05 -16.17 -5.93
C GLN A 90 22.79 -15.54 -6.54
N SER A 91 22.97 -14.47 -7.31
CA SER A 91 21.95 -13.88 -8.18
C SER A 91 21.46 -14.92 -9.19
N ILE A 92 20.16 -15.22 -9.24
CA ILE A 92 19.58 -15.94 -10.37
C ILE A 92 19.66 -15.00 -11.57
N PRO A 93 20.33 -15.38 -12.67
CA PRO A 93 20.33 -14.57 -13.88
C PRO A 93 18.90 -14.50 -14.41
N ILE A 94 18.34 -13.28 -14.46
CA ILE A 94 17.13 -13.00 -15.22
C ILE A 94 17.52 -13.16 -16.69
N THR A 95 17.37 -14.35 -17.24
CA THR A 95 17.39 -14.53 -18.69
C THR A 95 16.18 -13.81 -19.26
N SER A 96 16.41 -12.58 -19.73
CA SER A 96 15.45 -11.85 -20.55
C SER A 96 15.05 -12.74 -21.74
N PRO A 97 13.76 -12.88 -22.05
CA PRO A 97 13.35 -13.51 -23.30
C PRO A 97 13.99 -12.74 -24.46
N GLN A 98 14.78 -13.41 -25.29
CA GLN A 98 15.26 -12.82 -26.53
C GLN A 98 14.09 -12.65 -27.49
N THR A 99 13.47 -11.47 -27.47
CA THR A 99 12.63 -11.02 -28.57
C THR A 99 13.55 -10.64 -29.74
N ASN A 100 13.65 -11.55 -30.71
CA ASN A 100 14.21 -11.24 -32.02
C ASN A 100 13.30 -10.20 -32.71
N GLN A 101 13.67 -8.93 -32.65
CA GLN A 101 13.15 -7.91 -33.56
C GLN A 101 14.32 -7.14 -34.17
N GLY A 102 14.65 -7.51 -35.41
CA GLY A 102 15.44 -6.65 -36.28
C GLY A 102 14.60 -5.44 -36.66
N GLY A 103 15.04 -4.25 -36.24
CA GLY A 103 14.40 -2.99 -36.56
C GLY A 103 15.43 -1.87 -36.54
N THR A 104 15.80 -1.40 -37.72
CA THR A 104 16.79 -0.35 -37.95
C THR A 104 16.34 1.00 -37.40
N GLY A 105 17.08 1.49 -36.41
CA GLY A 105 17.50 2.89 -36.20
C GLY A 105 16.49 4.03 -36.40
N LYS A 106 16.15 4.70 -35.29
CA LYS A 106 16.11 6.18 -35.24
C LYS A 106 16.51 6.68 -33.86
N ARG A 107 17.61 7.43 -33.85
CA ARG A 107 18.26 8.04 -32.68
C ARG A 107 17.42 9.23 -32.20
N ILE A 108 16.73 9.09 -31.07
CA ILE A 108 16.03 10.20 -30.41
C ILE A 108 16.97 10.80 -29.35
N SER A 109 17.20 12.10 -29.48
CA SER A 109 18.01 12.92 -28.58
C SER A 109 17.37 13.04 -27.20
N ARG A 110 18.21 12.79 -26.20
CA ARG A 110 17.99 12.81 -24.75
C ARG A 110 17.74 14.26 -24.29
N LEU A 111 16.50 14.58 -23.88
CA LEU A 111 16.24 15.73 -23.00
C LEU A 111 16.33 15.22 -21.56
N GLU A 112 17.38 15.65 -20.86
CA GLU A 112 17.48 15.52 -19.41
C GLU A 112 16.86 16.74 -18.78
N ASP A 113 15.91 16.55 -17.86
CA ASP A 113 15.64 17.42 -16.72
C ASP A 113 14.65 16.68 -15.78
N SER A 114 15.19 15.77 -14.97
CA SER A 114 14.44 15.13 -13.88
C SER A 114 14.44 16.03 -12.63
N PRO A 115 13.28 16.45 -12.11
CA PRO A 115 13.21 17.15 -10.84
C PRO A 115 13.61 16.20 -9.69
N ALA A 116 14.44 16.73 -8.79
CA ALA A 116 15.01 16.00 -7.66
C ALA A 116 13.92 15.33 -6.79
N SER A 117 14.09 14.03 -6.58
CA SER A 117 13.25 13.26 -5.65
C SER A 117 13.28 13.86 -4.24
N PRO A 118 12.12 13.95 -3.54
CA PRO A 118 12.08 14.42 -2.16
C PRO A 118 12.86 13.46 -1.27
N LYS A 119 13.85 14.01 -0.55
CA LYS A 119 14.68 13.27 0.40
C LYS A 119 13.78 12.68 1.49
N ARG A 120 13.66 11.35 1.53
CA ARG A 120 12.96 10.63 2.62
C ARG A 120 13.60 11.01 3.98
N PRO A 121 12.80 11.27 5.03
CA PRO A 121 13.33 11.60 6.34
C PRO A 121 14.17 10.44 6.89
N ARG A 122 15.46 10.72 7.04
CA ARG A 122 16.52 9.79 7.43
C ARG A 122 16.51 9.62 8.96
N HIS A 123 15.46 9.04 9.54
CA HIS A 123 15.37 8.79 10.99
C HIS A 123 14.51 7.57 11.40
N LEU A 124 14.62 6.45 10.69
CA LEU A 124 14.21 5.15 11.24
C LEU A 124 15.46 4.41 11.70
N ARG A 125 15.87 4.71 12.94
CA ARG A 125 16.90 3.95 13.66
C ARG A 125 16.39 2.51 13.76
N SER A 126 17.13 1.55 13.21
CA SER A 126 16.82 0.12 13.28
C SER A 126 16.74 -0.33 14.75
N LEU A 127 15.53 -0.41 15.31
CA LEU A 127 15.31 -0.94 16.64
C LEU A 127 15.22 -2.47 16.56
N SER A 128 16.21 -3.11 17.17
CA SER A 128 16.53 -4.53 17.11
C SER A 128 15.76 -5.36 18.14
N THR A 129 14.44 -5.47 18.04
CA THR A 129 13.74 -6.56 18.75
C THR A 129 12.66 -7.20 17.89
N THR A 130 12.80 -8.50 17.64
CA THR A 130 11.85 -9.39 16.95
C THR A 130 10.51 -9.55 17.68
N ARG A 131 10.32 -8.88 18.81
CA ARG A 131 9.16 -9.05 19.68
C ARG A 131 8.15 -7.91 19.48
N PRO A 132 6.87 -8.22 19.22
CA PRO A 132 5.83 -7.21 19.14
C PRO A 132 5.61 -6.55 20.51
N CYS A 133 5.30 -5.26 20.49
CA CYS A 133 4.92 -4.50 21.67
C CYS A 133 3.61 -5.05 22.23
N LYS A 134 3.64 -5.59 23.46
CA LYS A 134 2.45 -6.15 24.13
C LYS A 134 1.30 -5.15 24.32
N TRP A 135 1.56 -3.86 24.15
CA TRP A 135 0.56 -2.80 24.31
C TRP A 135 -0.05 -2.33 22.98
N GLY A 136 0.47 -2.74 21.82
CA GLY A 136 -0.10 -2.37 20.51
C GLY A 136 -0.36 -0.87 20.35
N ILE A 137 -1.58 -0.52 19.94
CA ILE A 137 -2.07 0.87 19.78
C ILE A 137 -2.07 1.66 21.12
N TYR A 138 -1.96 0.99 22.26
CA TYR A 138 -1.99 1.58 23.60
C TYR A 138 -0.59 1.79 24.21
N CYS A 139 0.48 1.63 23.43
CA CYS A 139 1.84 1.80 23.93
C CYS A 139 2.10 3.23 24.39
N LYS A 140 2.42 3.42 25.67
CA LYS A 140 2.75 4.75 26.24
C LYS A 140 4.03 5.36 25.67
N ASN A 141 4.93 4.50 25.19
CA ASN A 141 6.24 4.92 24.69
C ASN A 141 6.26 5.18 23.19
N ILE A 142 5.16 4.96 22.43
CA ILE A 142 4.98 5.24 20.99
C ILE A 142 6.30 5.34 20.20
N LEU A 143 6.87 6.54 20.09
CA LEU A 143 8.07 6.88 19.30
C LEU A 143 9.41 6.46 19.94
N LYS A 144 9.40 6.24 21.26
CA LYS A 144 10.52 5.77 22.09
C LYS A 144 10.41 4.29 22.47
N CYS A 145 9.37 3.59 22.03
CA CYS A 145 9.24 2.17 22.31
C CYS A 145 10.32 1.38 21.56
N THR A 146 11.03 0.51 22.25
CA THR A 146 12.07 -0.36 21.67
C THR A 146 11.51 -1.61 20.97
N PHE A 147 10.19 -1.85 21.09
CA PHE A 147 9.48 -3.01 20.53
C PHE A 147 8.71 -2.65 19.26
N ALA A 148 8.52 -3.64 18.38
CA ALA A 148 7.82 -3.45 17.10
C ALA A 148 6.31 -3.21 17.30
N HIS A 149 5.74 -2.28 16.54
CA HIS A 149 4.30 -2.05 16.48
C HIS A 149 3.76 -2.51 15.12
N GLY A 150 2.54 -3.05 15.10
CA GLY A 150 1.86 -3.41 13.86
C GLY A 150 1.47 -2.19 13.01
N LEU A 151 1.02 -2.45 11.78
CA LEU A 151 0.61 -1.42 10.82
C LEU A 151 -0.52 -0.53 11.39
N GLU A 152 -1.56 -1.15 11.96
CA GLU A 152 -2.70 -0.46 12.57
C GLU A 152 -2.29 0.50 13.70
N ALA A 153 -1.37 0.08 14.57
CA ALA A 153 -0.81 0.93 15.62
C ALA A 153 -0.04 2.12 15.02
N THR A 154 0.72 1.87 13.95
CA THR A 154 1.52 2.89 13.28
C THR A 154 0.63 3.93 12.60
N GLU A 155 -0.42 3.51 11.89
CA GLU A 155 -1.42 4.39 11.28
C GLU A 155 -2.16 5.21 12.34
N TYR A 156 -2.57 4.57 13.45
CA TYR A 156 -3.18 5.26 14.59
C TYR A 156 -2.27 6.36 15.14
N PHE A 157 -0.97 6.07 15.32
CA PHE A 157 0.01 7.04 15.82
C PHE A 157 0.31 8.18 14.84
N GLN A 158 0.27 7.92 13.54
CA GLN A 158 0.44 8.93 12.50
C GLN A 158 -0.75 9.90 12.45
N GLY A 159 -1.98 9.39 12.60
CA GLY A 159 -3.21 10.20 12.61
C GLY A 159 -3.38 11.03 13.89
N HIS A 160 -3.00 10.49 15.05
CA HIS A 160 -3.23 11.12 16.36
C HIS A 160 -2.04 11.97 16.84
N ASN A 161 -1.45 12.70 15.91
CA ASN A 161 -0.27 13.54 16.06
C ASN A 161 -0.13 14.16 17.48
N ARG A 162 0.86 13.66 18.24
CA ARG A 162 1.31 14.16 19.55
C ARG A 162 0.41 13.89 20.77
N GLY A 163 0.45 12.63 21.24
CA GLY A 163 0.89 12.40 22.62
C GLY A 163 -0.17 12.44 23.72
N LYS A 164 -1.46 12.35 23.43
CA LYS A 164 -2.47 12.07 24.47
C LYS A 164 -2.93 10.63 24.35
N PRO A 165 -2.41 9.69 25.17
CA PRO A 165 -3.09 8.40 25.31
C PRO A 165 -4.53 8.69 25.70
N LEU A 166 -5.49 8.00 25.06
CA LEU A 166 -6.90 8.06 25.44
C LEU A 166 -6.98 7.87 26.96
N ARG A 167 -7.33 8.93 27.70
CA ARG A 167 -7.64 8.82 29.12
C ARG A 167 -8.97 8.08 29.24
N ARG A 168 -9.10 7.15 30.19
CA ARG A 168 -10.37 6.51 30.57
C ARG A 168 -10.99 5.55 29.53
N TYR A 169 -10.20 4.68 28.90
CA TYR A 169 -10.74 3.66 27.97
C TYR A 169 -11.12 2.33 28.63
N ALA A 170 -10.62 2.06 29.84
CA ALA A 170 -10.94 0.86 30.62
C ALA A 170 -11.69 1.25 31.88
N LEU A 171 -12.71 0.48 32.27
CA LEU A 171 -13.47 0.71 33.48
C LEU A 171 -12.61 0.49 34.72
N CYS A 172 -12.74 1.39 35.71
CA CYS A 172 -12.05 1.27 36.97
C CYS A 172 -12.60 0.08 37.75
N ASN A 173 -11.73 -0.87 38.13
CA ASN A 173 -12.10 -2.05 38.92
C ASN A 173 -12.12 -1.80 40.44
N ARG A 174 -11.81 -0.57 40.88
CA ARG A 174 -11.80 -0.15 42.30
C ARG A 174 -13.08 0.58 42.70
N ARG A 175 -14.25 0.13 42.20
CA ARG A 175 -15.54 0.81 42.47
C ARG A 175 -15.88 0.86 43.96
N ASP A 176 -15.49 -0.17 44.70
CA ASP A 176 -15.93 -0.35 46.09
C ASP A 176 -14.93 0.16 47.13
N ASN A 177 -13.85 0.82 46.70
CA ASN A 177 -12.88 1.38 47.64
C ASN A 177 -13.25 2.84 47.99
N PRO A 178 -13.74 3.14 49.21
CA PRO A 178 -14.16 4.49 49.60
C PRO A 178 -13.00 5.50 49.56
N SER A 179 -11.75 5.06 49.71
CA SER A 179 -10.56 5.92 49.57
C SER A 179 -10.28 6.33 48.12
N HIS A 180 -10.91 5.69 47.14
CA HIS A 180 -10.72 5.93 45.71
C HIS A 180 -11.71 6.98 45.13
N SER A 181 -12.71 7.38 45.92
CA SER A 181 -13.69 8.42 45.55
C SER A 181 -13.04 9.78 45.31
N TRP A 182 -12.04 10.16 46.13
CA TRP A 182 -11.28 11.40 46.02
C TRP A 182 -10.31 11.45 44.84
N GLN A 183 -10.02 10.29 44.21
CA GLN A 183 -9.11 10.18 43.07
C GLN A 183 -9.83 10.14 41.72
N ARG A 184 -11.17 10.29 41.67
CA ARG A 184 -11.93 10.27 40.39
C ARG A 184 -11.41 11.30 39.37
N ALA A 185 -10.98 12.47 39.82
CA ALA A 185 -10.42 13.51 38.95
C ALA A 185 -9.06 13.12 38.32
N THR A 186 -8.28 12.30 39.02
CA THR A 186 -6.93 11.88 38.62
C THR A 186 -6.86 10.43 38.16
N CYS A 187 -7.95 9.67 38.26
CA CYS A 187 -7.98 8.27 37.86
C CYS A 187 -7.82 8.13 36.34
N TRP A 188 -6.94 7.22 35.94
CA TRP A 188 -6.64 6.95 34.52
C TRP A 188 -7.69 6.05 33.85
N TYR A 189 -8.62 5.50 34.64
CA TYR A 189 -9.69 4.59 34.21
C TYR A 189 -11.05 5.31 34.18
N ALA A 190 -11.98 4.82 33.38
CA ALA A 190 -13.36 5.31 33.33
C ALA A 190 -14.12 4.93 34.61
N HIS A 191 -14.88 5.89 35.13
CA HIS A 191 -15.84 5.69 36.21
C HIS A 191 -17.21 6.05 35.64
N ASP A 192 -18.22 5.22 35.91
CA ASP A 192 -19.62 5.51 35.61
C ASP A 192 -20.22 6.43 36.69
#